data_AF-A0A835I0N3-F1
#
_entry.id   AF-A0A835I0N3-F1
#
_cell.length_a   1.000
_cell.length_b   1.000
_cell.length_c   1.000
_cell.angle_alpha   90.00
_cell.angle_beta   90.00
_cell.angle_gamma   90.00
#
_symmetry.space_group_name_H-M   'P 1'
#
loop_
_entity.id
_entity.type
_entity.pdbx_description
1 polymer ?
#
loop_
_entity_poly.entity_id
_entity_poly.type
_entity_poly.pdbx_seq_one_letter_code
_entity_poly.pdbx_strand_id
1 'polypeptide(L)'
;MGEQLQHQIEAVAQAVRVLNHDSHSCNRVAANQWLVQFQQSDAAWEVATSILTSHHQSLDFDLHFFAAQVLKRKIQSEGHNLHIEAKEVLLNSVLLAAKIFCLGPPQLLTQICLALSALIIHAVEHKKPVEKLFYSLQNLQNQDNGDVAVLEMLTVLPEEVGNQNDDCNISSTLRCQYGQELLLHTPTVLDFLLHQSEQRIDNGVQLHLRNRKILRCLLSWVRAGCFLEIPPLSIPTHPLLNFVFNSLQVSSSFDLAIEVLVELVSRHEGLPQILLYRVQFLKEVLLLPALSRGEEIVIGGLACLMSEIGQAAPALIVEASSEALVLADALLRCSLASYILGLDVEQGNNKRHIEDLFYPIFGALLDALLLRTQVDESSFIGKNQSFEFPDGLMQFRTDLTELLVDICQLLGSATFLQKIFSGGWMAEDVPIQWKEVETKMFVLNVVAEILLQDGRQFDLSVIMRMVTVLSSKEADELDGFMCLVYRTVADVIGSYSKWISFFQTNTRSLLLFFAFGISKPMSSNSCASALRKFCEDASTLIHEPSDLEILIWIGEVIS
;
A
#
# COMPACT_ATOMS: atom_id res chain seq x y z
N MET A 1 -20.29 43.95 -29.53
CA MET A 1 -20.08 42.90 -28.51
C MET A 1 -19.36 41.70 -29.11
N GLY A 2 -19.86 41.10 -30.21
CA GLY A 2 -19.23 39.92 -30.85
C GLY A 2 -17.77 40.11 -31.32
N GLU A 3 -17.41 41.25 -31.92
CA GLU A 3 -16.02 41.50 -32.39
C GLU A 3 -15.01 41.62 -31.24
N GLN A 4 -15.43 42.17 -30.10
CA GLN A 4 -14.57 42.34 -28.93
C GLN A 4 -14.31 41.01 -28.23
N LEU A 5 -15.34 40.15 -28.14
CA LEU A 5 -15.22 38.79 -27.61
C LEU A 5 -14.31 37.93 -28.51
N GLN A 6 -14.45 38.04 -29.83
CA GLN A 6 -13.60 37.32 -30.79
C GLN A 6 -12.12 37.72 -30.65
N HIS A 7 -11.83 39.02 -30.52
CA HIS A 7 -10.46 39.50 -30.29
C HIS A 7 -9.87 38.97 -28.97
N GLN A 8 -10.70 38.83 -27.92
CA GLN A 8 -10.25 38.25 -26.64
C GLN A 8 -9.96 36.75 -26.76
N ILE A 9 -10.81 35.99 -27.47
CA ILE A 9 -10.58 34.56 -27.73
C ILE A 9 -9.27 34.36 -28.50
N GLU A 10 -9.00 35.19 -29.51
CA GLU A 10 -7.76 35.14 -30.29
C GLU A 10 -6.53 35.48 -29.45
N ALA A 11 -6.62 36.48 -28.57
CA ALA A 11 -5.54 36.83 -27.64
C ALA A 11 -5.22 35.68 -26.66
N VAL A 12 -6.26 35.04 -26.11
CA VAL A 12 -6.09 33.87 -25.23
C VAL A 12 -5.51 32.68 -25.99
N ALA A 13 -6.00 32.41 -27.20
CA ALA A 13 -5.47 31.35 -28.05
C ALA A 13 -3.97 31.54 -28.34
N GLN A 14 -3.56 32.77 -28.65
CA GLN A 14 -2.16 33.08 -28.89
C GLN A 14 -1.30 32.92 -27.63
N ALA A 15 -1.78 33.41 -26.48
CA ALA A 15 -1.04 33.28 -25.22
C ALA A 15 -0.88 31.80 -24.78
N VAL A 16 -1.92 30.98 -24.95
CA VAL A 16 -1.85 29.53 -24.66
C VAL A 16 -0.86 28.83 -25.60
N ARG A 17 -0.86 29.17 -26.90
CA ARG A 17 0.12 28.63 -27.85
C ARG A 17 1.55 28.98 -27.47
N VAL A 18 1.81 30.24 -27.10
CA VAL A 18 3.13 30.68 -26.66
C VAL A 18 3.55 29.93 -25.39
N LEU A 19 2.64 29.77 -24.43
CA LEU A 19 2.94 29.05 -23.18
C LEU A 19 3.41 27.61 -23.42
N ASN A 20 2.76 26.89 -24.33
CA ASN A 20 3.02 25.45 -24.53
C ASN A 20 4.09 25.16 -25.60
N HIS A 21 4.20 25.99 -26.63
CA HIS A 21 4.99 25.67 -27.83
C HIS A 21 6.17 26.62 -28.10
N ASP A 22 6.33 27.73 -27.37
CA ASP A 22 7.45 28.65 -27.58
C ASP A 22 8.76 28.11 -26.99
N SER A 23 9.82 28.13 -27.80
CA SER A 23 11.17 27.68 -27.42
C SER A 23 11.84 28.55 -26.34
N HIS A 24 11.47 29.84 -26.25
CA HIS A 24 12.07 30.79 -25.32
C HIS A 24 11.33 30.82 -23.98
N SER A 25 12.06 30.55 -22.89
CA SER A 25 11.49 30.53 -21.53
C SER A 25 10.93 31.89 -21.09
N CYS A 26 11.52 33.01 -21.52
CA CYS A 26 11.03 34.35 -21.18
C CYS A 26 9.63 34.63 -21.76
N ASN A 27 9.35 34.19 -22.99
CA ASN A 27 8.04 34.34 -23.62
C ASN A 27 6.99 33.48 -22.92
N ARG A 28 7.34 32.25 -22.52
CA ARG A 28 6.45 31.37 -21.75
C ARG A 28 6.10 31.96 -20.39
N VAL A 29 7.06 32.56 -19.69
CA VAL A 29 6.81 33.24 -18.40
C VAL A 29 5.90 34.45 -18.58
N ALA A 30 6.12 35.28 -19.61
CA ALA A 30 5.28 36.44 -19.90
C ALA A 30 3.84 36.01 -20.27
N ALA A 31 3.68 34.97 -21.10
CA ALA A 31 2.39 34.41 -21.45
C ALA A 31 1.67 33.85 -20.21
N ASN A 32 2.37 33.11 -19.34
CA ASN A 32 1.78 32.60 -18.10
C ASN A 32 1.31 33.73 -17.18
N GLN A 33 2.12 34.78 -16.98
CA GLN A 33 1.75 35.93 -16.15
C GLN A 33 0.49 36.62 -16.69
N TRP A 34 0.40 36.80 -18.00
CA TRP A 34 -0.77 37.37 -18.63
C TRP A 34 -2.01 36.47 -18.47
N LEU A 35 -1.87 35.15 -18.65
CA LEU A 35 -2.97 34.19 -18.46
C LEU A 35 -3.45 34.12 -17.01
N VAL A 36 -2.55 34.28 -16.02
CA VAL A 36 -2.91 34.37 -14.60
C VAL A 36 -3.73 35.64 -14.33
N GLN A 37 -3.33 36.79 -14.91
CA GLN A 37 -4.11 38.02 -14.82
C GLN A 37 -5.48 37.89 -15.50
N PHE A 38 -5.52 37.23 -16.66
CA PHE A 38 -6.77 36.95 -17.36
C PHE A 38 -7.73 36.10 -16.52
N GLN A 39 -7.23 35.07 -15.82
CA GLN A 39 -8.06 34.22 -14.95
C GLN A 39 -8.80 35.01 -13.84
N GLN A 40 -8.21 36.12 -13.38
CA GLN A 40 -8.80 37.00 -12.37
C GLN A 40 -9.81 38.00 -12.95
N SER A 41 -9.87 38.16 -14.28
CA SER A 41 -10.78 39.11 -14.93
C SER A 41 -12.21 38.58 -15.03
N ASP A 42 -13.19 39.49 -15.12
CA ASP A 42 -14.60 39.12 -15.35
C ASP A 42 -14.82 38.55 -16.75
N ALA A 43 -14.05 39.02 -17.75
CA ALA A 43 -14.14 38.56 -19.14
C ALA A 43 -13.85 37.06 -19.30
N ALA A 44 -13.09 36.47 -18.35
CA ALA A 44 -12.77 35.06 -18.38
C ALA A 44 -13.99 34.13 -18.30
N TRP A 45 -15.09 34.56 -17.67
CA TRP A 45 -16.34 33.80 -17.65
C TRP A 45 -16.91 33.61 -19.06
N GLU A 46 -17.09 34.71 -19.79
CA GLU A 46 -17.71 34.71 -21.12
C GLU A 46 -16.77 34.09 -22.17
N VAL A 47 -15.48 34.42 -22.14
CA VAL A 47 -14.48 33.92 -23.08
C VAL A 47 -14.30 32.40 -22.94
N ALA A 48 -14.13 31.88 -21.72
CA ALA A 48 -13.92 30.45 -21.52
C ALA A 48 -15.18 29.63 -21.86
N THR A 49 -16.38 30.15 -21.52
CA THR A 49 -17.65 29.51 -21.90
C THR A 49 -17.85 29.49 -23.41
N SER A 50 -17.49 30.57 -24.10
CA SER A 50 -17.60 30.67 -25.56
C SER A 50 -16.62 29.73 -26.27
N ILE A 51 -15.38 29.60 -25.77
CA ILE A 51 -14.40 28.64 -26.30
C ILE A 51 -14.95 27.20 -26.21
N LEU A 52 -15.51 26.81 -25.06
CA LEU A 52 -15.99 25.44 -24.83
C LEU A 52 -17.31 25.10 -25.55
N THR A 53 -18.15 26.09 -25.83
CA THR A 53 -19.42 25.89 -26.54
C THR A 53 -19.29 26.02 -28.06
N SER A 54 -18.17 26.55 -28.54
CA SER A 54 -17.90 26.67 -29.98
C SER A 54 -17.83 25.31 -30.66
N HIS A 55 -18.51 25.15 -31.79
CA HIS A 55 -18.51 23.89 -32.57
C HIS A 55 -17.29 23.76 -33.50
N HIS A 56 -16.30 24.65 -33.36
CA HIS A 56 -15.10 24.64 -34.18
C HIS A 56 -14.11 23.59 -33.67
N GLN A 57 -14.31 22.34 -34.12
CA GLN A 57 -13.41 21.20 -33.88
C GLN A 57 -11.96 21.43 -34.34
N SER A 58 -11.66 22.55 -35.02
CA SER A 58 -10.34 22.97 -35.47
C SER A 58 -9.54 23.78 -34.44
N LEU A 59 -10.08 24.06 -33.26
CA LEU A 59 -9.36 24.74 -32.18
C LEU A 59 -8.46 23.75 -31.41
N ASP A 60 -7.27 24.20 -31.01
CA ASP A 60 -6.24 23.38 -30.36
C ASP A 60 -6.74 22.78 -29.03
N PHE A 61 -6.39 21.51 -28.73
CA PHE A 61 -6.71 20.84 -27.46
C PHE A 61 -6.32 21.69 -26.23
N ASP A 62 -5.13 22.29 -26.29
CA ASP A 62 -4.57 23.14 -25.24
C ASP A 62 -5.48 24.31 -24.85
N LEU A 63 -6.15 24.91 -25.84
CA LEU A 63 -7.03 26.06 -25.64
C LEU A 63 -8.31 25.65 -24.91
N HIS A 64 -8.93 24.54 -25.33
CA HIS A 64 -10.12 24.01 -24.66
C HIS A 64 -9.80 23.55 -23.24
N PHE A 65 -8.64 22.88 -23.05
CA PHE A 65 -8.20 22.44 -21.74
C PHE A 65 -7.97 23.63 -20.79
N PHE A 66 -7.30 24.67 -21.28
CA PHE A 66 -7.14 25.92 -20.54
C PHE A 66 -8.50 26.54 -20.18
N ALA A 67 -9.43 26.66 -21.13
CA ALA A 67 -10.76 27.22 -20.88
C ALA A 67 -11.54 26.44 -19.80
N ALA A 68 -11.52 25.10 -19.85
CA ALA A 68 -12.14 24.25 -18.83
C ALA A 68 -11.51 24.47 -17.44
N GLN A 69 -10.17 24.58 -17.37
CA GLN A 69 -9.46 24.84 -16.12
C GLN A 69 -9.75 26.23 -15.55
N VAL A 70 -9.84 27.25 -16.40
CA VAL A 70 -10.22 28.62 -16.00
C VAL A 70 -11.62 28.63 -15.41
N LEU A 71 -12.60 28.00 -16.08
CA LEU A 71 -13.96 27.93 -15.55
C LEU A 71 -14.00 27.23 -14.21
N LYS A 72 -13.36 26.05 -14.07
CA LYS A 72 -13.30 25.33 -12.78
C LYS A 72 -12.80 26.25 -11.66
N ARG A 73 -11.64 26.90 -11.86
CA ARG A 73 -11.03 27.78 -10.86
C ARG A 73 -11.93 28.96 -10.50
N LYS A 74 -12.50 29.64 -11.51
CA LYS A 74 -13.38 30.79 -11.28
C LYS A 74 -14.67 30.39 -10.54
N ILE A 75 -15.21 29.22 -10.82
CA ILE A 75 -16.37 28.67 -10.09
C ILE A 75 -16.02 28.44 -8.62
N GLN A 76 -14.87 27.84 -8.34
CA GLN A 76 -14.42 27.58 -6.98
C GLN A 76 -14.12 28.89 -6.21
N SER A 77 -13.52 29.90 -6.84
CA SER A 77 -13.12 31.15 -6.19
C SER A 77 -14.26 32.18 -6.09
N GLU A 78 -15.00 32.40 -7.18
CA GLU A 78 -15.93 33.52 -7.36
C GLU A 78 -17.38 33.07 -7.61
N GLY A 79 -17.65 31.77 -7.73
CA GLY A 79 -18.96 31.24 -8.12
C GLY A 79 -20.12 31.62 -7.19
N HIS A 80 -19.83 31.93 -5.92
CA HIS A 80 -20.82 32.42 -4.95
C HIS A 80 -21.36 33.81 -5.31
N ASN A 81 -20.56 34.64 -6.00
CA ASN A 81 -20.93 36.01 -6.37
C ASN A 81 -21.82 36.08 -7.62
N LEU A 82 -21.95 34.99 -8.37
CA LEU A 82 -22.79 34.96 -9.57
C LEU A 82 -24.28 35.00 -9.19
N HIS A 83 -25.06 35.78 -9.96
CA HIS A 83 -26.51 35.76 -9.86
C HIS A 83 -27.09 34.41 -10.33
N ILE A 84 -28.28 34.05 -9.81
CA ILE A 84 -28.94 32.76 -10.08
C ILE A 84 -29.11 32.51 -11.59
N GLU A 85 -29.57 33.50 -12.35
CA GLU A 85 -29.77 33.39 -13.80
C GLU A 85 -28.46 33.09 -14.54
N ALA A 86 -27.36 33.74 -14.14
CA ALA A 86 -26.04 33.51 -14.72
C ALA A 86 -25.52 32.09 -14.42
N LYS A 87 -25.80 31.57 -13.21
CA LYS A 87 -25.48 30.18 -12.84
C LYS A 87 -26.21 29.17 -13.71
N GLU A 88 -27.49 29.40 -14.03
CA GLU A 88 -28.27 28.50 -14.89
C GLU A 88 -27.81 28.52 -16.35
N VAL A 89 -27.48 29.70 -16.88
CA VAL A 89 -26.89 29.83 -18.23
C VAL A 89 -25.54 29.11 -18.29
N LEU A 90 -24.70 29.30 -17.27
CA LEU A 90 -23.40 28.63 -17.18
C LEU A 90 -23.56 27.11 -17.08
N LEU A 91 -24.50 26.62 -16.26
CA LEU A 91 -24.81 25.20 -16.14
C LEU A 91 -25.16 24.58 -17.50
N ASN A 92 -26.10 25.20 -18.23
CA ASN A 92 -26.50 24.72 -19.55
C ASN A 92 -25.35 24.77 -20.57
N SER A 93 -24.50 25.79 -20.48
CA SER A 93 -23.34 25.95 -21.39
C SER A 93 -22.26 24.90 -21.13
N VAL A 94 -21.98 24.58 -19.87
CA VAL A 94 -21.00 23.54 -19.50
C VAL A 94 -21.54 22.14 -19.79
N LEU A 95 -22.85 21.90 -19.61
CA LEU A 95 -23.51 20.66 -20.05
C LEU A 95 -23.42 20.48 -21.58
N LEU A 96 -23.61 21.56 -22.33
CA LEU A 96 -23.42 21.55 -23.78
C LEU A 96 -21.95 21.24 -24.15
N ALA A 97 -20.98 21.84 -23.45
CA ALA A 97 -19.57 21.53 -23.65
C ALA A 97 -19.27 20.04 -23.37
N ALA A 98 -19.78 19.48 -22.27
CA ALA A 98 -19.62 18.06 -21.95
C ALA A 98 -20.19 17.17 -23.06
N LYS A 99 -21.32 17.57 -23.67
CA LYS A 99 -21.88 16.90 -24.84
C LYS A 99 -20.96 17.00 -26.07
N ILE A 100 -20.46 18.18 -26.39
CA ILE A 100 -19.57 18.40 -27.55
C ILE A 100 -18.32 17.52 -27.44
N PHE A 101 -17.75 17.42 -26.24
CA PHE A 101 -16.51 16.70 -25.99
C PHE A 101 -16.69 15.26 -25.47
N CYS A 102 -17.89 14.68 -25.57
CA CYS A 102 -18.15 13.30 -25.11
C CYS A 102 -17.26 12.25 -25.80
N LEU A 103 -16.95 12.45 -27.09
CA LEU A 103 -16.04 11.63 -27.89
C LEU A 103 -14.64 12.25 -28.05
N GLY A 104 -14.38 13.37 -27.36
CA GLY A 104 -13.12 14.10 -27.42
C GLY A 104 -12.03 13.51 -26.51
N PRO A 105 -10.91 14.23 -26.34
CA PRO A 105 -9.85 13.83 -25.42
C PRO A 105 -10.39 13.64 -23.99
N PRO A 106 -10.14 12.49 -23.34
CA PRO A 106 -10.76 12.17 -22.05
C PRO A 106 -10.40 13.18 -20.96
N GLN A 107 -9.16 13.67 -20.96
CA GLN A 107 -8.67 14.66 -20.01
C GLN A 107 -9.48 15.97 -20.05
N LEU A 108 -9.92 16.37 -21.25
CA LEU A 108 -10.74 17.57 -21.41
C LEU A 108 -12.14 17.35 -20.85
N LEU A 109 -12.76 16.20 -21.15
CA LEU A 109 -14.08 15.86 -20.60
C LEU A 109 -14.04 15.80 -19.07
N THR A 110 -13.02 15.19 -18.47
CA THR A 110 -12.83 15.19 -17.01
C THR A 110 -12.75 16.60 -16.44
N GLN A 111 -11.99 17.52 -17.06
CA GLN A 111 -11.93 18.92 -16.59
C GLN A 111 -13.28 19.64 -16.70
N ILE A 112 -14.03 19.41 -17.77
CA ILE A 112 -15.38 19.97 -17.94
C ILE A 112 -16.33 19.42 -16.87
N CYS A 113 -16.31 18.10 -16.63
CA CYS A 113 -17.11 17.47 -15.59
C CYS A 113 -16.72 17.95 -14.18
N LEU A 114 -15.44 18.20 -13.90
CA LEU A 114 -14.99 18.79 -12.64
C LEU A 114 -15.47 20.24 -12.46
N ALA A 115 -15.44 21.04 -13.53
CA ALA A 115 -16.01 22.39 -13.50
C ALA A 115 -17.53 22.34 -13.24
N LEU A 116 -18.22 21.38 -13.84
CA LEU A 116 -19.64 21.12 -13.62
C LEU A 116 -19.93 20.68 -12.17
N SER A 117 -19.16 19.75 -11.61
CA SER A 117 -19.26 19.35 -10.19
C SER A 117 -19.10 20.56 -9.27
N ALA A 118 -18.05 21.36 -9.50
CA ALA A 118 -17.78 22.56 -8.71
C ALA A 118 -18.95 23.55 -8.81
N LEU A 119 -19.56 23.73 -9.99
CA LEU A 119 -20.70 24.63 -10.17
C LEU A 119 -21.90 24.20 -9.35
N ILE A 120 -22.18 22.90 -9.34
CA ILE A 120 -23.31 22.31 -8.60
C ILE A 120 -23.09 22.44 -7.10
N ILE A 121 -21.88 22.14 -6.61
CA ILE A 121 -21.57 22.16 -5.18
C ILE A 121 -21.48 23.61 -4.64
N HIS A 122 -20.94 24.54 -5.42
CA HIS A 122 -20.85 25.96 -5.04
C HIS A 122 -22.11 26.77 -5.37
N ALA A 123 -23.12 26.17 -6.00
CA ALA A 123 -24.46 26.75 -6.14
C ALA A 123 -25.27 26.59 -4.84
N VAL A 124 -24.77 27.22 -3.76
CA VAL A 124 -25.29 27.16 -2.37
C VAL A 124 -26.78 27.53 -2.23
N GLU A 125 -27.38 28.17 -3.24
CA GLU A 125 -28.75 28.70 -3.20
C GLU A 125 -29.83 27.65 -3.57
N HIS A 126 -29.45 26.50 -4.15
CA HIS A 126 -30.38 25.40 -4.39
C HIS A 126 -30.44 24.48 -3.17
N LYS A 127 -31.65 24.23 -2.63
CA LYS A 127 -31.84 23.33 -1.47
C LYS A 127 -31.37 21.89 -1.72
N LYS A 128 -31.24 21.50 -2.99
CA LYS A 128 -30.88 20.16 -3.47
C LYS A 128 -30.14 20.22 -4.83
N PRO A 129 -28.85 20.60 -4.83
CA PRO A 129 -28.09 20.81 -6.06
C PRO A 129 -27.79 19.50 -6.83
N VAL A 130 -27.61 18.38 -6.12
CA VAL A 130 -27.31 17.08 -6.75
C VAL A 130 -28.54 16.55 -7.48
N GLU A 131 -29.75 16.68 -6.92
CA GLU A 131 -31.01 16.28 -7.56
C GLU A 131 -31.21 17.03 -8.90
N LYS A 132 -30.91 18.34 -8.94
CA LYS A 132 -30.97 19.14 -10.17
C LYS A 132 -29.99 18.66 -11.25
N LEU A 133 -28.78 18.25 -10.83
CA LEU A 133 -27.79 17.68 -11.74
C LEU A 133 -28.30 16.35 -12.31
N PHE A 134 -28.81 15.44 -11.48
CA PHE A 134 -29.34 14.15 -11.94
C PHE A 134 -30.48 14.31 -12.96
N TYR A 135 -31.37 15.28 -12.76
CA TYR A 135 -32.40 15.63 -13.77
C TYR A 135 -31.77 16.07 -15.11
N SER A 136 -30.70 16.87 -15.05
CA SER A 136 -29.99 17.34 -16.24
C SER A 136 -29.23 16.21 -16.94
N LEU A 137 -28.68 15.27 -16.17
CA LEU A 137 -27.98 14.09 -16.69
C LEU A 137 -28.93 13.11 -17.39
N GLN A 138 -30.15 12.91 -16.88
CA GLN A 138 -31.16 12.12 -17.59
C GLN A 138 -31.48 12.71 -18.97
N ASN A 139 -31.56 14.04 -19.09
CA ASN A 139 -31.77 14.70 -20.38
C ASN A 139 -30.57 14.55 -21.33
N LEU A 140 -29.35 14.55 -20.78
CA LEU A 140 -28.12 14.32 -21.54
C LEU A 140 -28.02 12.87 -22.03
N GLN A 141 -28.43 11.92 -21.19
CA GLN A 141 -28.41 10.48 -21.47
C GLN A 141 -29.31 10.11 -22.66
N ASN A 142 -30.46 10.78 -22.80
CA ASN A 142 -31.43 10.56 -23.89
C ASN A 142 -30.93 11.04 -25.27
N GLN A 143 -29.68 11.50 -25.39
CA GLN A 143 -29.08 12.02 -26.61
C GLN A 143 -27.89 11.13 -27.03
N ASP A 144 -27.62 11.05 -28.34
CA ASP A 144 -26.57 10.17 -28.88
C ASP A 144 -25.20 10.39 -28.20
N ASN A 145 -24.62 9.32 -27.67
CA ASN A 145 -23.35 9.27 -26.93
C ASN A 145 -23.29 10.03 -25.59
N GLY A 146 -24.44 10.47 -25.06
CA GLY A 146 -24.53 11.14 -23.76
C GLY A 146 -24.03 10.30 -22.59
N ASP A 147 -24.15 8.97 -22.68
CA ASP A 147 -23.69 8.00 -21.67
C ASP A 147 -22.21 8.21 -21.27
N VAL A 148 -21.34 8.60 -22.19
CA VAL A 148 -19.90 8.79 -21.90
C VAL A 148 -19.68 9.99 -20.99
N ALA A 149 -20.40 11.09 -21.24
CA ALA A 149 -20.35 12.29 -20.42
C ALA A 149 -21.05 12.07 -19.06
N VAL A 150 -22.17 11.33 -19.04
CA VAL A 150 -22.84 10.94 -17.79
C VAL A 150 -21.92 10.07 -16.93
N LEU A 151 -21.26 9.06 -17.50
CA LEU A 151 -20.34 8.19 -16.75
C LEU A 151 -19.15 8.97 -16.17
N GLU A 152 -18.57 9.89 -16.93
CA GLU A 152 -17.49 10.74 -16.43
C GLU A 152 -17.99 11.67 -15.30
N MET A 153 -19.16 12.28 -15.48
CA MET A 153 -19.78 13.13 -14.45
C MET A 153 -20.03 12.36 -13.15
N LEU A 154 -20.60 11.15 -13.25
CA LEU A 154 -20.84 10.29 -12.10
C LEU A 154 -19.54 9.81 -11.46
N THR A 155 -18.43 9.74 -12.20
CA THR A 155 -17.12 9.39 -11.64
C THR A 155 -16.54 10.53 -10.81
N VAL A 156 -16.56 11.76 -11.31
CA VAL A 156 -15.90 12.91 -10.65
C VAL A 156 -16.75 13.58 -9.57
N LEU A 157 -18.07 13.41 -9.60
CA LEU A 157 -18.98 14.06 -8.65
C LEU A 157 -18.73 13.64 -7.19
N PRO A 158 -18.64 12.34 -6.84
CA PRO A 158 -18.37 11.92 -5.47
C PRO A 158 -17.00 12.39 -4.97
N GLU A 159 -15.99 12.38 -5.85
CA GLU A 159 -14.65 12.88 -5.55
C GLU A 159 -14.67 14.36 -5.18
N GLU A 160 -15.41 15.20 -5.93
CA GLU A 160 -15.50 16.63 -5.63
C GLU A 160 -16.31 16.92 -4.34
N VAL A 161 -17.36 16.14 -4.05
CA VAL A 161 -18.12 16.27 -2.78
C VAL A 161 -17.26 15.85 -1.58
N GLY A 162 -16.42 14.83 -1.76
CA GLY A 162 -15.52 14.30 -0.73
C GLY A 162 -14.19 15.06 -0.56
N ASN A 163 -13.85 15.97 -1.49
CA ASN A 163 -12.59 16.70 -1.47
C ASN A 163 -12.45 17.58 -0.21
N GLN A 164 -11.49 17.22 0.65
CA GLN A 164 -11.16 17.92 1.90
C GLN A 164 -10.12 19.04 1.75
N ASN A 165 -9.71 19.38 0.52
CA ASN A 165 -8.69 20.42 0.30
C ASN A 165 -9.07 21.72 1.04
N ASP A 166 -8.14 22.22 1.85
CA ASP A 166 -8.32 23.39 2.73
C ASP A 166 -8.70 24.68 1.97
N ASP A 167 -8.51 24.71 0.66
CA ASP A 167 -8.84 25.83 -0.22
C ASP A 167 -10.35 25.93 -0.58
N CYS A 168 -11.15 24.90 -0.29
CA CYS A 168 -12.59 24.92 -0.60
C CYS A 168 -13.40 25.60 0.52
N ASN A 169 -13.97 26.77 0.20
CA ASN A 169 -14.78 27.64 1.07
C ASN A 169 -16.15 27.05 1.50
N ILE A 170 -16.32 25.72 1.47
CA ILE A 170 -17.57 25.02 1.81
C ILE A 170 -17.44 24.48 3.24
N SER A 171 -18.47 24.67 4.08
CA SER A 171 -18.47 24.12 5.43
C SER A 171 -18.56 22.59 5.42
N SER A 172 -17.98 21.94 6.43
CA SER A 172 -18.09 20.48 6.62
C SER A 172 -19.55 20.00 6.72
N THR A 173 -20.43 20.83 7.27
CA THR A 173 -21.88 20.56 7.38
C THR A 173 -22.58 20.50 6.02
N LEU A 174 -22.27 21.42 5.10
CA LEU A 174 -22.83 21.41 3.74
C LEU A 174 -22.30 20.22 2.93
N ARG A 175 -21.01 19.89 3.06
CA ARG A 175 -20.44 18.69 2.43
C ARG A 175 -21.15 17.41 2.87
N CYS A 176 -21.44 17.28 4.17
CA CYS A 176 -22.20 16.14 4.69
C CYS A 176 -23.61 16.06 4.11
N GLN A 177 -24.30 17.20 3.98
CA GLN A 177 -25.63 17.26 3.34
C GLN A 177 -25.60 16.84 1.88
N TYR A 178 -24.63 17.35 1.10
CA TYR A 178 -24.47 16.96 -0.30
C TYR A 178 -24.05 15.50 -0.46
N GLY A 179 -23.24 14.97 0.47
CA GLY A 179 -22.92 13.54 0.52
C GLY A 179 -24.16 12.67 0.75
N GLN A 180 -25.04 13.07 1.68
CA GLN A 180 -26.31 12.37 1.89
C GLN A 180 -27.21 12.45 0.65
N GLU A 181 -27.34 13.63 0.03
CA GLU A 181 -28.12 13.80 -1.19
C GLU A 181 -27.59 12.96 -2.36
N LEU A 182 -26.26 12.89 -2.51
CA LEU A 182 -25.59 12.03 -3.49
C LEU A 182 -25.95 10.56 -3.29
N LEU A 183 -25.90 10.07 -2.04
CA LEU A 183 -26.18 8.68 -1.71
C LEU A 183 -27.64 8.29 -1.97
N LEU A 184 -28.61 9.21 -1.90
CA LEU A 184 -30.01 8.96 -2.30
C LEU A 184 -30.14 8.54 -3.77
N HIS A 185 -29.20 8.94 -4.63
CA HIS A 185 -29.19 8.58 -6.04
C HIS A 185 -28.44 7.28 -6.35
N THR A 186 -27.91 6.59 -5.34
CA THR A 186 -27.17 5.32 -5.49
C THR A 186 -27.91 4.30 -6.38
N PRO A 187 -29.21 4.00 -6.17
CA PRO A 187 -29.89 2.99 -7.00
C PRO A 187 -29.87 3.33 -8.49
N THR A 188 -30.08 4.61 -8.83
CA THR A 188 -30.06 5.08 -10.23
C THR A 188 -28.69 4.90 -10.86
N VAL A 189 -27.62 5.13 -10.09
CA VAL A 189 -26.24 4.98 -10.57
C VAL A 189 -25.86 3.53 -10.72
N LEU A 190 -26.20 2.68 -9.75
CA LEU A 190 -25.92 1.24 -9.85
C LEU A 190 -26.64 0.63 -11.04
N ASP A 191 -27.91 0.96 -11.28
CA ASP A 191 -28.68 0.52 -12.45
C ASP A 191 -28.06 1.01 -13.77
N PHE A 192 -27.61 2.28 -13.82
CA PHE A 192 -26.90 2.82 -14.98
C PHE A 192 -25.60 2.05 -15.27
N LEU A 193 -24.77 1.81 -14.26
CA LEU A 193 -23.51 1.07 -14.41
C LEU A 193 -23.76 -0.37 -14.85
N LEU A 194 -24.82 -1.00 -14.33
CA LEU A 194 -25.22 -2.36 -14.69
C LEU A 194 -25.60 -2.42 -16.17
N HIS A 195 -26.44 -1.49 -16.62
CA HIS A 195 -26.82 -1.37 -18.03
C HIS A 195 -25.60 -1.15 -18.93
N GLN A 196 -24.68 -0.26 -18.56
CA GLN A 196 -23.45 0.00 -19.32
C GLN A 196 -22.53 -1.24 -19.37
N SER A 197 -22.52 -2.08 -18.33
CA SER A 197 -21.72 -3.29 -18.28
C SER A 197 -22.24 -4.41 -19.21
N GLU A 198 -23.56 -4.47 -19.43
CA GLU A 198 -24.21 -5.51 -20.23
C GLU A 198 -24.24 -5.22 -21.74
N GLN A 199 -24.09 -3.94 -22.12
CA GLN A 199 -24.09 -3.53 -23.52
C GLN A 199 -22.95 -4.22 -24.30
N ARG A 200 -23.28 -4.88 -25.41
CA ARG A 200 -22.28 -5.57 -26.25
C ARG A 200 -21.54 -4.57 -27.14
N ILE A 201 -20.22 -4.66 -27.18
CA ILE A 201 -19.35 -3.91 -28.09
C ILE A 201 -18.48 -4.93 -28.84
N ASP A 202 -18.51 -4.87 -30.18
CA ASP A 202 -17.73 -5.78 -31.04
C ASP A 202 -16.23 -5.50 -31.03
N ASN A 203 -15.82 -4.29 -30.64
CA ASN A 203 -14.41 -3.89 -30.52
C ASN A 203 -13.87 -4.12 -29.09
N GLY A 204 -13.01 -5.13 -28.93
CA GLY A 204 -12.40 -5.49 -27.64
C GLY A 204 -11.66 -4.34 -26.95
N VAL A 205 -10.95 -3.47 -27.69
CA VAL A 205 -10.20 -2.35 -27.09
C VAL A 205 -11.15 -1.31 -26.48
N GLN A 206 -12.23 -0.97 -27.18
CA GLN A 206 -13.24 -0.04 -26.68
C GLN A 206 -14.00 -0.63 -25.50
N LEU A 207 -14.28 -1.94 -25.53
CA LEU A 207 -14.88 -2.68 -24.42
C LEU A 207 -14.01 -2.58 -23.15
N HIS A 208 -12.70 -2.83 -23.27
CA HIS A 208 -11.78 -2.72 -22.14
C HIS A 208 -11.69 -1.30 -21.57
N LEU A 209 -11.61 -0.28 -22.43
CA LEU A 209 -11.61 1.12 -22.01
C LEU A 209 -12.90 1.50 -21.27
N ARG A 210 -14.06 1.06 -21.78
CA ARG A 210 -15.35 1.28 -21.13
C ARG A 210 -15.41 0.59 -19.77
N ASN A 211 -15.00 -0.67 -19.68
CA ASN A 211 -15.00 -1.41 -18.42
C ASN A 211 -14.12 -0.72 -17.37
N ARG A 212 -12.96 -0.18 -17.75
CA ARG A 212 -12.14 0.64 -16.84
C ARG A 212 -12.90 1.89 -16.34
N LYS A 213 -13.65 2.57 -17.21
CA LYS A 213 -14.47 3.74 -16.80
C LYS A 213 -15.59 3.33 -15.85
N ILE A 214 -16.27 2.21 -16.11
CA ILE A 214 -17.31 1.67 -15.22
C ILE A 214 -16.72 1.35 -13.84
N LEU A 215 -15.56 0.68 -13.79
CA LEU A 215 -14.88 0.36 -12.53
C LEU A 215 -14.42 1.61 -11.78
N ARG A 216 -13.90 2.63 -12.47
CA ARG A 216 -13.54 3.93 -11.84
C ARG A 216 -14.75 4.64 -11.25
N CYS A 217 -15.86 4.67 -12.00
CA CYS A 217 -17.10 5.22 -11.49
C CYS A 217 -17.55 4.45 -10.25
N LEU A 218 -17.58 3.11 -10.32
CA LEU A 218 -17.96 2.27 -9.17
C LEU A 218 -17.06 2.53 -7.96
N LEU A 219 -15.74 2.60 -8.14
CA LEU A 219 -14.78 2.88 -7.08
C LEU A 219 -15.05 4.22 -6.38
N SER A 220 -15.30 5.28 -7.17
CA SER A 220 -15.66 6.61 -6.67
C SER A 220 -16.91 6.57 -5.77
N TRP A 221 -17.93 5.82 -6.18
CA TRP A 221 -19.16 5.65 -5.40
C TRP A 221 -19.01 4.76 -4.17
N VAL A 222 -18.18 3.70 -4.25
CA VAL A 222 -17.84 2.86 -3.09
C VAL A 222 -17.14 3.70 -2.01
N ARG A 223 -16.17 4.54 -2.41
CA ARG A 223 -15.48 5.48 -1.50
C ARG A 223 -16.44 6.47 -0.86
N ALA A 224 -17.45 6.93 -1.61
CA ALA A 224 -18.51 7.79 -1.09
C ALA A 224 -19.50 7.06 -0.15
N GLY A 225 -19.54 5.73 -0.17
CA GLY A 225 -20.36 4.91 0.74
C GLY A 225 -21.66 4.36 0.14
N CYS A 226 -21.74 4.18 -1.18
CA CYS A 226 -22.97 3.78 -1.87
C CYS A 226 -23.60 2.46 -1.36
N PHE A 227 -22.81 1.48 -0.90
CA PHE A 227 -23.34 0.22 -0.38
C PHE A 227 -23.63 0.22 1.12
N LEU A 228 -23.45 1.34 1.85
CA LEU A 228 -23.64 1.37 3.31
C LEU A 228 -25.11 1.18 3.72
N GLU A 229 -26.04 1.61 2.89
CA GLU A 229 -27.48 1.48 3.12
C GLU A 229 -28.05 0.14 2.61
N ILE A 230 -27.27 -0.61 1.83
CA ILE A 230 -27.68 -1.89 1.27
C ILE A 230 -27.42 -3.00 2.32
N PRO A 231 -28.40 -3.88 2.59
CA PRO A 231 -28.20 -5.01 3.49
C PRO A 231 -26.96 -5.83 3.09
N PRO A 232 -26.05 -6.17 4.04
CA PRO A 232 -24.82 -6.89 3.71
C PRO A 232 -25.04 -8.21 2.96
N LEU A 233 -26.18 -8.87 3.19
CA LEU A 233 -26.56 -10.13 2.54
C LEU A 233 -26.91 -9.99 1.05
N SER A 234 -27.25 -8.79 0.57
CA SER A 234 -27.61 -8.55 -0.85
C SER A 234 -26.46 -8.03 -1.71
N ILE A 235 -25.38 -7.54 -1.09
CA ILE A 235 -24.20 -7.05 -1.82
C ILE A 235 -23.52 -8.17 -2.64
N PRO A 236 -23.34 -9.40 -2.13
CA PRO A 236 -22.62 -10.43 -2.87
C PRO A 236 -23.37 -10.98 -4.07
N THR A 237 -24.70 -10.92 -4.04
CA THR A 237 -25.57 -11.33 -5.14
C THR A 237 -25.76 -10.21 -6.15
N HIS A 238 -25.22 -9.01 -5.89
CA HIS A 238 -25.35 -7.87 -6.77
C HIS A 238 -24.61 -8.13 -8.11
N PRO A 239 -25.26 -7.96 -9.27
CA PRO A 239 -24.64 -8.29 -10.56
C PRO A 239 -23.36 -7.50 -10.86
N LEU A 240 -23.24 -6.26 -10.36
CA LEU A 240 -21.99 -5.49 -10.50
C LEU A 240 -20.80 -6.15 -9.80
N LEU A 241 -21.00 -6.89 -8.70
CA LEU A 241 -19.90 -7.59 -8.05
C LEU A 241 -19.39 -8.72 -8.95
N ASN A 242 -20.29 -9.45 -9.63
CA ASN A 242 -19.90 -10.43 -10.64
C ASN A 242 -19.12 -9.77 -11.79
N PHE A 243 -19.52 -8.57 -12.23
CA PHE A 243 -18.76 -7.79 -13.22
C PHE A 243 -17.35 -7.43 -12.73
N VAL A 244 -17.18 -7.03 -11.47
CA VAL A 244 -15.87 -6.74 -10.86
C VAL A 244 -15.01 -8.01 -10.82
N PHE A 245 -15.55 -9.15 -10.39
CA PHE A 245 -14.83 -10.43 -10.38
C PHE A 245 -14.42 -10.90 -11.77
N ASN A 246 -15.29 -10.74 -12.78
CA ASN A 246 -14.94 -11.06 -14.16
C ASN A 246 -13.83 -10.13 -14.69
N SER A 247 -13.79 -8.88 -14.23
CA SER A 247 -12.77 -7.90 -14.60
C SER A 247 -11.37 -8.24 -14.03
N LEU A 248 -11.27 -9.09 -12.99
CA LEU A 248 -9.99 -9.61 -12.49
C LEU A 248 -9.30 -10.56 -13.48
N GLN A 249 -10.06 -11.18 -14.40
CA GLN A 249 -9.47 -12.07 -15.41
C GLN A 249 -8.90 -11.31 -16.62
N VAL A 250 -9.05 -9.98 -16.64
CA VAL A 250 -8.65 -9.12 -17.75
C VAL A 250 -7.54 -8.18 -17.28
N SER A 251 -6.36 -8.33 -17.85
CA SER A 251 -5.14 -7.58 -17.45
C SER A 251 -5.34 -6.06 -17.47
N SER A 252 -6.09 -5.54 -18.45
CA SER A 252 -6.33 -4.11 -18.59
C SER A 252 -7.32 -3.53 -17.58
N SER A 253 -7.98 -4.33 -16.75
CA SER A 253 -8.94 -3.85 -15.72
C SER A 253 -8.65 -4.40 -14.33
N PHE A 254 -7.63 -5.26 -14.22
CA PHE A 254 -7.27 -5.96 -12.99
C PHE A 254 -6.98 -5.00 -11.84
N ASP A 255 -6.14 -3.99 -12.07
CA ASP A 255 -5.77 -2.95 -11.10
C ASP A 255 -7.00 -2.30 -10.45
N LEU A 256 -7.93 -1.80 -11.27
CA LEU A 256 -9.14 -1.14 -10.79
C LEU A 256 -10.12 -2.10 -10.11
N ALA A 257 -10.22 -3.34 -10.61
CA ALA A 257 -11.08 -4.34 -9.99
C ALA A 257 -10.58 -4.75 -8.59
N ILE A 258 -9.26 -4.86 -8.41
CA ILE A 258 -8.65 -5.06 -7.09
C ILE A 258 -8.94 -3.87 -6.17
N GLU A 259 -8.72 -2.64 -6.64
CA GLU A 259 -9.01 -1.43 -5.83
C GLU A 259 -10.47 -1.36 -5.37
N VAL A 260 -11.42 -1.68 -6.25
CA VAL A 260 -12.85 -1.73 -5.91
C VAL A 260 -13.12 -2.77 -4.82
N LEU A 261 -12.55 -3.98 -4.94
CA LEU A 261 -12.76 -5.04 -3.95
C LEU A 261 -12.11 -4.71 -2.61
N VAL A 262 -10.91 -4.14 -2.62
CA VAL A 262 -10.20 -3.68 -1.41
C VAL A 262 -11.03 -2.63 -0.68
N GLU A 263 -11.51 -1.60 -1.37
CA GLU A 263 -12.35 -0.56 -0.77
C GLU A 263 -13.69 -1.12 -0.27
N LEU A 264 -14.30 -2.05 -0.99
CA LEU A 264 -15.53 -2.70 -0.55
C LEU A 264 -15.31 -3.52 0.74
N VAL A 265 -14.20 -4.25 0.83
CA VAL A 265 -13.83 -5.05 2.01
C VAL A 265 -13.59 -4.16 3.23
N SER A 266 -12.85 -3.06 3.06
CA SER A 266 -12.49 -2.17 4.16
C SER A 266 -13.67 -1.39 4.73
N ARG A 267 -14.73 -1.16 3.93
CA ARG A 267 -15.90 -0.36 4.33
C ARG A 267 -17.12 -1.17 4.78
N HIS A 268 -17.24 -2.44 4.42
CA HIS A 268 -18.45 -3.24 4.67
C HIS A 268 -18.17 -4.46 5.55
N GLU A 269 -18.53 -4.38 6.84
CA GLU A 269 -18.26 -5.43 7.84
C GLU A 269 -18.78 -6.83 7.46
N GLY A 270 -19.90 -6.93 6.73
CA GLY A 270 -20.47 -8.23 6.33
C GLY A 270 -19.90 -8.82 5.05
N LEU A 271 -19.17 -8.03 4.24
CA LEU A 271 -18.66 -8.49 2.94
C LEU A 271 -17.48 -9.48 3.05
N PRO A 272 -16.51 -9.33 3.98
CA PRO A 272 -15.41 -10.27 4.16
C PRO A 272 -15.89 -11.73 4.31
N GLN A 273 -16.98 -11.97 5.05
CA GLN A 273 -17.54 -13.32 5.23
C GLN A 273 -17.93 -13.96 3.91
N ILE A 274 -18.49 -13.18 2.99
CA ILE A 274 -18.98 -13.72 1.72
C ILE A 274 -17.84 -13.85 0.71
N LEU A 275 -16.88 -12.92 0.74
CA LEU A 275 -15.66 -13.01 -0.06
C LEU A 275 -14.76 -14.16 0.38
N LEU A 276 -14.83 -14.59 1.64
CA LEU A 276 -14.13 -15.77 2.15
C LEU A 276 -14.44 -17.01 1.29
N TYR A 277 -15.70 -17.24 0.91
CA TYR A 277 -16.09 -18.34 0.02
C TYR A 277 -15.56 -18.21 -1.42
N ARG A 278 -15.07 -17.03 -1.82
CA ARG A 278 -14.43 -16.78 -3.11
C ARG A 278 -12.91 -16.90 -3.06
N VAL A 279 -12.31 -17.02 -1.87
CA VAL A 279 -10.86 -17.12 -1.68
C VAL A 279 -10.28 -18.32 -2.42
N GLN A 280 -10.97 -19.46 -2.41
CA GLN A 280 -10.51 -20.64 -3.14
C GLN A 280 -10.43 -20.37 -4.65
N PHE A 281 -11.42 -19.66 -5.21
CA PHE A 281 -11.36 -19.23 -6.62
C PHE A 281 -10.19 -18.27 -6.87
N LEU A 282 -9.99 -17.27 -6.01
CA LEU A 282 -8.89 -16.31 -6.13
C LEU A 282 -7.52 -17.01 -6.09
N LYS A 283 -7.36 -17.99 -5.19
CA LYS A 283 -6.14 -18.78 -5.05
C LYS A 283 -5.88 -19.67 -6.27
N GLU A 284 -6.82 -20.55 -6.59
CA GLU A 284 -6.63 -21.62 -7.58
C GLU A 284 -6.64 -21.09 -9.01
N VAL A 285 -7.51 -20.12 -9.32
CA VAL A 285 -7.72 -19.66 -10.69
C VAL A 285 -6.83 -18.46 -11.05
N LEU A 286 -6.50 -17.60 -10.08
CA LEU A 286 -5.74 -16.37 -10.35
C LEU A 286 -4.33 -16.41 -9.76
N LEU A 287 -4.18 -16.68 -8.46
CA LEU A 287 -2.90 -16.58 -7.77
C LEU A 287 -1.89 -17.66 -8.18
N LEU A 288 -2.26 -18.94 -8.15
CA LEU A 288 -1.34 -20.03 -8.53
C LEU A 288 -0.85 -19.90 -9.98
N PRO A 289 -1.70 -19.59 -10.98
CA PRO A 289 -1.23 -19.35 -12.33
C PRO A 289 -0.35 -18.10 -12.43
N ALA A 290 -0.68 -17.01 -11.73
CA ALA A 290 0.14 -15.79 -11.72
C ALA A 290 1.54 -16.03 -11.12
N LEU A 291 1.64 -16.83 -10.04
CA LEU A 291 2.91 -17.26 -9.45
C LEU A 291 3.74 -18.07 -10.45
N SER A 292 3.11 -19.01 -11.17
CA SER A 292 3.82 -19.82 -12.18
C SER A 292 4.35 -19.01 -13.36
N ARG A 293 3.68 -17.89 -13.70
CA ARG A 293 4.06 -16.99 -14.80
C ARG A 293 4.92 -15.81 -14.35
N GLY A 294 5.10 -15.59 -13.05
CA GLY A 294 5.83 -14.44 -12.51
C GLY A 294 5.12 -13.11 -12.71
N GLU A 295 3.78 -13.08 -12.70
CA GLU A 295 2.98 -11.86 -12.91
C GLU A 295 2.92 -11.01 -11.63
N GLU A 296 3.98 -10.25 -11.33
CA GLU A 296 4.15 -9.49 -10.08
C GLU A 296 2.97 -8.56 -9.75
N ILE A 297 2.41 -7.87 -10.74
CA ILE A 297 1.25 -6.96 -10.55
C ILE A 297 0.02 -7.75 -10.07
N VAL A 298 -0.22 -8.93 -10.65
CA VAL A 298 -1.37 -9.77 -10.30
C VAL A 298 -1.17 -10.38 -8.91
N ILE A 299 0.04 -10.88 -8.64
CA ILE A 299 0.41 -11.42 -7.33
C ILE A 299 0.25 -10.36 -6.24
N GLY A 300 0.78 -9.15 -6.45
CA GLY A 300 0.69 -8.04 -5.50
C GLY A 300 -0.75 -7.59 -5.25
N GLY A 301 -1.55 -7.46 -6.32
CA GLY A 301 -2.96 -7.08 -6.20
C GLY A 301 -3.80 -8.11 -5.44
N LEU A 302 -3.63 -9.40 -5.74
CA LEU A 302 -4.34 -10.48 -5.03
C LEU A 302 -3.88 -10.59 -3.57
N ALA A 303 -2.57 -10.47 -3.31
CA ALA A 303 -2.04 -10.48 -1.95
C ALA A 303 -2.59 -9.31 -1.13
N CYS A 304 -2.73 -8.12 -1.73
CA CYS A 304 -3.37 -6.96 -1.11
C CYS A 304 -4.84 -7.26 -0.78
N LEU A 305 -5.65 -7.69 -1.77
CA LEU A 305 -7.06 -8.00 -1.55
C LEU A 305 -7.27 -9.06 -0.46
N MET A 306 -6.56 -10.18 -0.56
CA MET A 306 -6.68 -11.26 0.41
C MET A 306 -6.33 -10.74 1.81
N SER A 307 -5.29 -9.91 1.95
CA SER A 307 -4.97 -9.31 3.23
C SER A 307 -6.07 -8.45 3.81
N GLU A 308 -6.69 -7.62 2.98
CA GLU A 308 -7.78 -6.77 3.43
C GLU A 308 -8.94 -7.63 3.94
N ILE A 309 -9.24 -8.76 3.27
CA ILE A 309 -10.26 -9.72 3.74
C ILE A 309 -9.88 -10.24 5.13
N GLY A 310 -8.61 -10.60 5.33
CA GLY A 310 -8.16 -11.12 6.62
C GLY A 310 -8.10 -10.09 7.74
N GLN A 311 -7.83 -8.82 7.43
CA GLN A 311 -7.86 -7.73 8.39
C GLN A 311 -9.27 -7.29 8.75
N ALA A 312 -10.19 -7.30 7.79
CA ALA A 312 -11.57 -6.85 7.98
C ALA A 312 -12.43 -7.86 8.78
N ALA A 313 -12.08 -9.15 8.78
CA ALA A 313 -12.82 -10.16 9.56
C ALA A 313 -11.92 -11.19 10.24
N PRO A 314 -11.11 -10.78 11.24
CA PRO A 314 -10.19 -11.68 11.93
C PRO A 314 -10.94 -12.73 12.77
N ALA A 315 -12.14 -12.41 13.28
CA ALA A 315 -12.99 -13.36 13.99
C ALA A 315 -13.39 -14.58 13.13
N LEU A 316 -13.70 -14.35 11.85
CA LEU A 316 -14.07 -15.42 10.91
C LEU A 316 -12.88 -16.31 10.54
N ILE A 317 -11.67 -15.77 10.60
CA ILE A 317 -10.46 -16.58 10.42
C ILE A 317 -10.25 -17.48 11.64
N VAL A 318 -10.46 -16.94 12.84
CA VAL A 318 -10.35 -17.67 14.10
C VAL A 318 -11.35 -18.83 14.20
N GLU A 319 -12.52 -18.73 13.55
CA GLU A 319 -13.46 -19.86 13.41
C GLU A 319 -12.88 -21.06 12.65
N ALA A 320 -11.71 -20.91 12.00
CA ALA A 320 -10.94 -21.96 11.33
C ALA A 320 -11.74 -22.78 10.30
N SER A 321 -12.65 -22.11 9.59
CA SER A 321 -13.29 -22.70 8.40
C SER A 321 -12.26 -23.11 7.35
N SER A 322 -12.60 -24.05 6.46
CA SER A 322 -11.73 -24.47 5.36
C SER A 322 -11.23 -23.29 4.52
N GLU A 323 -12.10 -22.32 4.30
CA GLU A 323 -11.87 -21.12 3.51
C GLU A 323 -10.95 -20.14 4.25
N ALA A 324 -11.10 -20.01 5.57
CA ALA A 324 -10.19 -19.25 6.43
C ALA A 324 -8.78 -19.84 6.45
N LEU A 325 -8.65 -21.17 6.49
CA LEU A 325 -7.35 -21.85 6.40
C LEU A 325 -6.74 -21.68 5.01
N VAL A 326 -7.53 -21.73 3.93
CA VAL A 326 -7.04 -21.43 2.57
C VAL A 326 -6.62 -19.97 2.45
N LEU A 327 -7.34 -19.04 3.09
CA LEU A 327 -6.97 -17.62 3.13
C LEU A 327 -5.66 -17.42 3.89
N ALA A 328 -5.50 -18.04 5.06
CA ALA A 328 -4.29 -17.95 5.87
C ALA A 328 -3.08 -18.68 5.25
N ASP A 329 -3.30 -19.78 4.53
CA ASP A 329 -2.26 -20.45 3.73
C ASP A 329 -1.84 -19.59 2.54
N ALA A 330 -2.80 -18.91 1.88
CA ALA A 330 -2.51 -17.97 0.81
C ALA A 330 -1.90 -16.64 1.31
N LEU A 331 -2.20 -16.27 2.56
CA LEU A 331 -1.71 -15.07 3.22
C LEU A 331 -0.80 -15.42 4.38
N LEU A 332 0.48 -15.44 4.05
CA LEU A 332 1.56 -15.33 5.00
C LEU A 332 1.59 -13.91 5.63
N ARG A 333 0.52 -13.44 6.33
CA ARG A 333 0.42 -12.08 6.90
C ARG A 333 0.19 -12.01 8.42
N CYS A 334 0.58 -10.84 8.94
CA CYS A 334 0.94 -10.50 10.32
C CYS A 334 -0.22 -10.16 11.26
N SER A 335 -1.30 -9.55 10.76
CA SER A 335 -2.41 -9.02 11.59
C SER A 335 -3.20 -10.11 12.32
N LEU A 336 -3.19 -11.33 11.77
CA LEU A 336 -3.82 -12.48 12.40
C LEU A 336 -3.10 -12.91 13.69
N ALA A 337 -1.77 -12.77 13.74
CA ALA A 337 -0.96 -13.20 14.88
C ALA A 337 -1.30 -12.39 16.14
N SER A 338 -1.26 -11.06 16.02
CA SER A 338 -1.62 -10.13 17.09
C SER A 338 -3.08 -10.32 17.55
N TYR A 339 -4.01 -10.56 16.62
CA TYR A 339 -5.41 -10.83 16.96
C TYR A 339 -5.60 -12.13 17.75
N ILE A 340 -4.99 -13.24 17.31
CA ILE A 340 -5.05 -14.53 18.03
C ILE A 340 -4.45 -14.39 19.45
N LEU A 341 -3.35 -13.66 19.58
CA LEU A 341 -2.73 -13.38 20.88
C LEU A 341 -3.64 -12.57 21.81
N GLY A 342 -4.34 -11.57 21.25
CA GLY A 342 -5.27 -10.68 21.94
C GLY A 342 -6.66 -11.26 22.25
N LEU A 343 -6.97 -12.50 21.87
CA LEU A 343 -8.22 -13.16 22.24
C LEU A 343 -8.30 -13.34 23.77
N ASP A 344 -9.35 -12.77 24.35
CA ASP A 344 -9.56 -12.71 25.81
C ASP A 344 -9.75 -14.10 26.44
N VAL A 345 -9.17 -14.26 27.63
CA VAL A 345 -8.91 -15.52 28.34
C VAL A 345 -10.17 -16.29 28.77
N GLU A 346 -11.38 -15.75 28.58
CA GLU A 346 -12.64 -16.37 29.02
C GLU A 346 -13.03 -17.65 28.26
N GLN A 347 -12.36 -17.97 27.13
CA GLN A 347 -12.54 -19.22 26.38
C GLN A 347 -11.25 -20.06 26.25
N GLY A 348 -10.54 -20.29 27.35
CA GLY A 348 -9.24 -20.98 27.37
C GLY A 348 -9.15 -22.36 26.66
N ASN A 349 -10.26 -23.07 26.47
CA ASN A 349 -10.28 -24.33 25.68
C ASN A 349 -10.32 -24.11 24.16
N ASN A 350 -10.97 -23.04 23.68
CA ASN A 350 -11.01 -22.72 22.24
C ASN A 350 -9.66 -22.15 21.79
N LYS A 351 -9.00 -21.35 22.63
CA LYS A 351 -7.70 -20.72 22.30
C LYS A 351 -6.63 -21.74 21.91
N ARG A 352 -6.43 -22.79 22.71
CA ARG A 352 -5.45 -23.85 22.41
C ARG A 352 -5.79 -24.63 21.14
N HIS A 353 -7.08 -24.90 20.92
CA HIS A 353 -7.52 -25.59 19.71
C HIS A 353 -7.25 -24.76 18.44
N ILE A 354 -7.47 -23.44 18.51
CA ILE A 354 -7.17 -22.49 17.44
C ILE A 354 -5.64 -22.40 17.22
N GLU A 355 -4.85 -22.27 18.30
CA GLU A 355 -3.39 -22.30 18.23
C GLU A 355 -2.87 -23.55 17.52
N ASP A 356 -3.41 -24.74 17.86
CA ASP A 356 -3.04 -26.02 17.22
C ASP A 356 -3.38 -26.06 15.72
N LEU A 357 -4.51 -25.47 15.30
CA LEU A 357 -4.93 -25.42 13.89
C LEU A 357 -4.07 -24.48 13.04
N PHE A 358 -3.66 -23.34 13.61
CA PHE A 358 -2.83 -22.34 12.91
C PHE A 358 -1.33 -22.57 13.08
N TYR A 359 -0.92 -23.43 14.00
CA TYR A 359 0.47 -23.84 14.21
C TYR A 359 1.24 -24.19 12.92
N PRO A 360 0.74 -25.05 12.01
CA PRO A 360 1.45 -25.35 10.76
C PRO A 360 1.60 -24.13 9.84
N ILE A 361 0.63 -23.21 9.86
CA ILE A 361 0.63 -22.00 9.03
C ILE A 361 1.70 -21.03 9.53
N PHE A 362 1.74 -20.75 10.85
CA PHE A 362 2.78 -19.91 11.44
C PHE A 362 4.17 -20.56 11.35
N GLY A 363 4.23 -21.88 11.43
CA GLY A 363 5.45 -22.65 11.19
C GLY A 363 5.99 -22.45 9.77
N ALA A 364 5.14 -22.53 8.75
CA ALA A 364 5.50 -22.30 7.35
C ALA A 364 5.84 -20.82 7.08
N LEU A 365 5.12 -19.89 7.73
CA LEU A 365 5.42 -18.46 7.69
C LEU A 365 6.83 -18.16 8.20
N LEU A 366 7.20 -18.74 9.36
CA LEU A 366 8.55 -18.58 9.89
C LEU A 366 9.61 -19.07 8.90
N ASP A 367 9.40 -20.25 8.29
CA ASP A 367 10.34 -20.82 7.32
C ASP A 367 10.49 -19.90 6.08
N ALA A 368 9.39 -19.33 5.59
CA ALA A 368 9.39 -18.38 4.47
C ALA A 368 10.06 -17.04 4.84
N LEU A 369 9.81 -16.51 6.04
CA LEU A 369 10.44 -15.28 6.53
C LEU A 369 11.95 -15.46 6.70
N LEU A 370 12.40 -16.61 7.22
CA LEU A 370 13.82 -16.93 7.32
C LEU A 370 14.51 -16.99 5.95
N LEU A 371 13.81 -17.42 4.91
CA LEU A 371 14.35 -17.40 3.54
C LEU A 371 14.36 -16.00 2.93
N ARG A 372 13.39 -15.13 3.26
CA ARG A 372 13.25 -13.79 2.68
C ARG A 372 14.08 -12.71 3.38
N THR A 373 14.38 -12.89 4.65
CA THR A 373 15.22 -11.97 5.45
C THR A 373 16.70 -12.14 5.20
N GLN A 374 17.07 -13.19 4.48
CA GLN A 374 18.42 -13.58 4.15
C GLN A 374 19.16 -12.53 3.29
N VAL A 375 20.38 -12.18 3.71
CA VAL A 375 21.23 -11.22 2.98
C VAL A 375 22.06 -11.95 1.93
N ASP A 376 22.03 -11.51 0.68
CA ASP A 376 22.81 -12.13 -0.40
C ASP A 376 24.31 -11.87 -0.25
N GLU A 377 25.12 -12.93 -0.34
CA GLU A 377 26.59 -12.84 -0.27
C GLU A 377 27.19 -11.98 -1.40
N SER A 378 26.51 -11.88 -2.55
CA SER A 378 26.93 -11.04 -3.67
C SER A 378 26.93 -9.54 -3.36
N SER A 379 26.24 -9.09 -2.30
CA SER A 379 26.29 -7.71 -1.82
C SER A 379 27.64 -7.33 -1.19
N PHE A 380 28.53 -8.32 -0.96
CA PHE A 380 29.82 -8.13 -0.30
C PHE A 380 31.03 -8.22 -1.23
N ILE A 381 30.84 -8.42 -2.54
CA ILE A 381 31.94 -8.59 -3.50
C ILE A 381 32.42 -7.21 -3.98
N GLY A 382 33.11 -6.49 -3.09
CA GLY A 382 33.76 -5.23 -3.41
C GLY A 382 34.94 -5.00 -2.49
N LYS A 383 36.15 -5.36 -2.92
CA LYS A 383 37.39 -5.28 -2.13
C LYS A 383 37.76 -3.88 -1.61
N ASN A 384 37.00 -2.82 -1.90
CA ASN A 384 37.27 -1.44 -1.48
C ASN A 384 36.01 -0.54 -1.44
N GLN A 385 34.79 -1.08 -1.38
CA GLN A 385 33.57 -0.27 -1.24
C GLN A 385 32.94 -0.52 0.12
N SER A 386 32.61 0.57 0.80
CA SER A 386 31.83 0.58 2.04
C SER A 386 30.59 -0.30 1.87
N PHE A 387 30.34 -1.13 2.87
CA PHE A 387 29.13 -1.91 2.99
C PHE A 387 27.89 -1.01 2.83
N GLU A 388 27.06 -1.29 1.84
CA GLU A 388 25.71 -0.73 1.74
C GLU A 388 24.71 -1.87 1.94
N PHE A 389 24.22 -2.00 3.17
CA PHE A 389 23.03 -2.83 3.41
C PHE A 389 21.91 -2.25 2.54
N PRO A 390 21.20 -3.04 1.72
CA PRO A 390 20.09 -2.49 0.94
C PRO A 390 19.05 -1.87 1.87
N ASP A 391 18.82 -0.56 1.78
CA ASP A 391 17.91 0.18 2.68
C ASP A 391 16.52 -0.48 2.78
N GLY A 392 16.02 -1.02 1.66
CA GLY A 392 14.75 -1.76 1.62
C GLY A 392 14.76 -3.05 2.45
N LEU A 393 15.87 -3.79 2.49
CA LEU A 393 16.00 -4.99 3.31
C LEU A 393 16.18 -4.63 4.79
N MET A 394 16.85 -3.51 5.12
CA MET A 394 16.91 -3.02 6.50
C MET A 394 15.52 -2.68 7.00
N GLN A 395 14.78 -1.88 6.24
CA GLN A 395 13.41 -1.51 6.59
C GLN A 395 12.54 -2.75 6.76
N PHE A 396 12.61 -3.71 5.83
CA PHE A 396 11.88 -4.97 5.94
C PHE A 396 12.23 -5.75 7.21
N ARG A 397 13.52 -5.87 7.57
CA ARG A 397 13.94 -6.54 8.81
C ARG A 397 13.43 -5.81 10.06
N THR A 398 13.42 -4.48 10.06
CA THR A 398 12.85 -3.68 11.14
C THR A 398 11.35 -3.94 11.29
N ASP A 399 10.60 -3.89 10.18
CA ASP A 399 9.15 -4.12 10.15
C ASP A 399 8.76 -5.53 10.62
N LEU A 400 9.66 -6.52 10.47
CA LEU A 400 9.44 -7.89 10.92
C LEU A 400 9.65 -8.13 12.42
N THR A 401 10.24 -7.18 13.15
CA THR A 401 10.63 -7.38 14.55
C THR A 401 9.43 -7.78 15.42
N GLU A 402 8.35 -6.99 15.35
CA GLU A 402 7.11 -7.26 16.10
C GLU A 402 6.43 -8.55 15.66
N LEU A 403 6.44 -8.83 14.34
CA LEU A 403 5.87 -10.07 13.81
C LEU A 403 6.59 -11.32 14.32
N LEU A 404 7.93 -11.31 14.33
CA LEU A 404 8.71 -12.47 14.80
C LEU A 404 8.48 -12.74 16.28
N VAL A 405 8.31 -11.67 17.06
CA VAL A 405 7.91 -11.72 18.48
C VAL A 405 6.53 -12.39 18.61
N ASP A 406 5.53 -11.96 17.84
CA ASP A 406 4.19 -12.54 17.86
C ASP A 406 4.19 -14.03 17.43
N ILE A 407 4.92 -14.37 16.37
CA ILE A 407 5.07 -15.75 15.90
C ILE A 407 5.73 -16.63 16.98
N CYS A 408 6.74 -16.11 17.68
CA CYS A 408 7.41 -16.83 18.77
C CYS A 408 6.44 -17.10 19.94
N GLN A 409 5.57 -16.16 20.27
CA GLN A 409 4.56 -16.35 21.32
C GLN A 409 3.53 -17.41 20.92
N LEU A 410 3.10 -17.44 19.65
CA LEU A 410 2.12 -18.40 19.13
C LEU A 410 2.66 -19.82 18.98
N LEU A 411 3.88 -19.98 18.44
CA LEU A 411 4.49 -21.29 18.29
C LEU A 411 4.99 -21.86 19.62
N GLY A 412 5.24 -20.97 20.59
CA GLY A 412 5.92 -21.29 21.83
C GLY A 412 7.44 -21.35 21.67
N SER A 413 8.13 -20.96 22.73
CA SER A 413 9.60 -20.86 22.83
C SER A 413 10.35 -22.12 22.38
N ALA A 414 9.94 -23.30 22.87
CA ALA A 414 10.61 -24.56 22.61
C ALA A 414 10.54 -24.97 21.13
N THR A 415 9.36 -24.85 20.52
CA THR A 415 9.15 -25.12 19.10
C THR A 415 9.88 -24.11 18.24
N PHE A 416 9.75 -22.82 18.57
CA PHE A 416 10.41 -21.76 17.84
C PHE A 416 11.91 -22.00 17.80
N LEU A 417 12.53 -22.32 18.94
CA LEU A 417 13.95 -22.67 19.02
C LEU A 417 14.28 -23.97 18.28
N GLN A 418 13.44 -25.00 18.34
CA GLN A 418 13.65 -26.21 17.54
C GLN A 418 13.66 -25.90 16.04
N LYS A 419 12.74 -25.07 15.54
CA LYS A 419 12.72 -24.61 14.15
C LYS A 419 13.93 -23.76 13.84
N ILE A 420 14.26 -22.80 14.70
CA ILE A 420 15.44 -21.96 14.57
C ILE A 420 16.71 -22.79 14.60
N PHE A 421 16.82 -23.93 15.28
CA PHE A 421 18.04 -24.76 15.23
C PHE A 421 17.93 -25.97 14.28
N SER A 422 16.79 -26.14 13.61
CA SER A 422 16.60 -27.18 12.60
C SER A 422 17.37 -26.85 11.31
N GLY A 423 17.79 -27.89 10.57
CA GLY A 423 18.45 -27.74 9.26
C GLY A 423 19.92 -28.17 9.16
N GLY A 424 20.42 -29.02 10.08
CA GLY A 424 21.70 -29.72 9.85
C GLY A 424 22.96 -28.83 9.86
N TRP A 425 23.00 -27.82 10.73
CA TRP A 425 24.08 -26.80 10.74
C TRP A 425 25.44 -27.35 11.16
N MET A 426 25.43 -28.60 11.61
CA MET A 426 26.54 -29.32 12.22
C MET A 426 26.50 -30.79 11.83
N ALA A 427 25.92 -31.14 10.67
CA ALA A 427 26.21 -32.44 10.09
C ALA A 427 27.70 -32.43 9.70
N GLU A 428 28.48 -33.39 10.18
CA GLU A 428 29.95 -33.41 10.03
C GLU A 428 30.43 -33.38 8.56
N ASP A 429 29.53 -33.58 7.59
CA ASP A 429 29.81 -33.67 6.15
C ASP A 429 29.21 -32.53 5.28
N VAL A 430 28.58 -31.49 5.85
CA VAL A 430 27.91 -30.42 5.07
C VAL A 430 28.56 -29.05 5.30
N PRO A 431 28.89 -28.27 4.25
CA PRO A 431 29.44 -26.93 4.43
C PRO A 431 28.44 -25.98 5.11
N ILE A 432 28.94 -25.18 6.06
CA ILE A 432 28.14 -24.22 6.81
C ILE A 432 27.64 -23.11 5.88
N GLN A 433 26.31 -22.96 5.77
CA GLN A 433 25.69 -21.85 5.04
C GLN A 433 25.62 -20.61 5.94
N TRP A 434 26.67 -19.78 5.93
CA TRP A 434 26.77 -18.61 6.80
C TRP A 434 25.59 -17.63 6.62
N LYS A 435 25.03 -17.55 5.42
CA LYS A 435 23.81 -16.78 5.11
C LYS A 435 22.60 -17.18 5.95
N GLU A 436 22.33 -18.47 6.03
CA GLU A 436 21.24 -19.01 6.85
C GLU A 436 21.50 -18.74 8.34
N VAL A 437 22.76 -18.90 8.75
CA VAL A 437 23.14 -18.74 10.14
C VAL A 437 23.00 -17.28 10.62
N GLU A 438 23.48 -16.31 9.84
CA GLU A 438 23.32 -14.88 10.12
C GLU A 438 21.85 -14.52 10.36
N THR A 439 20.97 -14.99 9.47
CA THR A 439 19.55 -14.65 9.51
C THR A 439 18.87 -15.27 10.72
N LYS A 440 19.24 -16.49 11.06
CA LYS A 440 18.70 -17.15 12.25
C LYS A 440 19.22 -16.53 13.54
N MET A 441 20.46 -16.04 13.58
CA MET A 441 20.97 -15.25 14.71
C MET A 441 20.25 -13.89 14.82
N PHE A 442 19.98 -13.23 13.70
CA PHE A 442 19.15 -12.02 13.67
C PHE A 442 17.76 -12.27 14.28
N VAL A 443 17.05 -13.31 13.81
CA VAL A 443 15.72 -13.67 14.32
C VAL A 443 15.77 -14.06 15.80
N LEU A 444 16.78 -14.84 16.21
CA LEU A 444 16.97 -15.24 17.60
C LEU A 444 17.20 -14.04 18.52
N ASN A 445 17.98 -13.04 18.08
CA ASN A 445 18.19 -11.81 18.83
C ASN A 445 16.91 -11.00 19.00
N VAL A 446 16.07 -10.93 17.95
CA VAL A 446 14.78 -10.22 17.97
C VAL A 446 13.84 -10.78 19.06
N VAL A 447 13.80 -12.10 19.23
CA VAL A 447 12.88 -12.76 20.17
C VAL A 447 13.47 -12.99 21.57
N ALA A 448 14.66 -12.44 21.86
CA ALA A 448 15.40 -12.74 23.07
C ALA A 448 14.64 -12.44 24.36
N GLU A 449 13.94 -11.30 24.42
CA GLU A 449 13.18 -10.90 25.62
C GLU A 449 12.07 -11.90 25.97
N ILE A 450 11.33 -12.41 24.97
CA ILE A 450 10.27 -13.40 25.19
C ILE A 450 10.87 -14.70 25.72
N LEU A 451 11.95 -15.18 25.09
CA LEU A 451 12.57 -16.44 25.45
C LEU A 451 13.16 -16.41 26.87
N LEU A 452 13.75 -15.27 27.27
CA LEU A 452 14.30 -15.10 28.61
C LEU A 452 13.21 -15.04 29.70
N GLN A 453 12.02 -14.53 29.38
CA GLN A 453 10.89 -14.46 30.33
C GLN A 453 10.25 -15.82 30.61
N ASP A 454 10.35 -16.77 29.68
CA ASP A 454 9.68 -18.07 29.76
C ASP A 454 10.29 -19.03 30.82
N GLY A 455 11.41 -18.62 31.46
CA GLY A 455 11.98 -19.28 32.65
C GLY A 455 12.58 -20.68 32.43
N ARG A 456 12.40 -21.27 31.25
CA ARG A 456 13.02 -22.55 30.84
C ARG A 456 14.41 -22.27 30.26
N GLN A 457 15.41 -22.97 30.76
CA GLN A 457 16.75 -22.93 30.16
C GLN A 457 16.73 -23.78 28.88
N PHE A 458 17.18 -23.19 27.78
CA PHE A 458 17.38 -23.89 26.51
C PHE A 458 18.85 -24.24 26.30
N ASP A 459 19.10 -25.34 25.60
CA ASP A 459 20.46 -25.73 25.26
C ASP A 459 21.02 -24.82 24.14
N LEU A 460 21.93 -23.93 24.51
CA LEU A 460 22.64 -23.04 23.58
C LEU A 460 24.00 -23.62 23.14
N SER A 461 24.25 -24.91 23.34
CA SER A 461 25.50 -25.59 22.94
C SER A 461 25.86 -25.39 21.47
N VAL A 462 24.85 -25.27 20.58
CA VAL A 462 25.05 -25.01 19.14
C VAL A 462 25.73 -23.66 18.89
N ILE A 463 25.31 -22.61 19.62
CA ILE A 463 25.92 -21.28 19.53
C ILE A 463 27.38 -21.35 20.00
N MET A 464 27.64 -22.07 21.09
CA MET A 464 28.99 -22.22 21.63
C MET A 464 29.92 -23.00 20.71
N ARG A 465 29.40 -24.02 20.02
CA ARG A 465 30.13 -24.73 18.97
C ARG A 465 30.45 -23.81 17.80
N MET A 466 29.51 -22.95 17.41
CA MET A 466 29.70 -21.98 16.35
C MET A 466 30.75 -20.90 16.71
N VAL A 467 30.73 -20.40 17.95
CA VAL A 467 31.79 -19.54 18.49
C VAL A 467 33.14 -20.21 18.36
N THR A 468 33.24 -21.51 18.67
CA THR A 468 34.49 -22.27 18.54
C THR A 468 34.98 -22.29 17.09
N VAL A 469 34.09 -22.56 16.13
CA VAL A 469 34.42 -22.56 14.69
C VAL A 469 34.82 -21.16 14.20
N LEU A 470 34.15 -20.11 14.66
CA LEU A 470 34.49 -18.73 14.29
C LEU A 470 35.83 -18.31 14.91
N SER A 471 36.09 -18.68 16.16
CA SER A 471 37.34 -18.38 16.86
C SER A 471 38.57 -19.08 16.27
N SER A 472 38.39 -20.15 15.49
CA SER A 472 39.50 -20.83 14.82
C SER A 472 39.83 -20.28 13.42
N LYS A 473 39.05 -19.31 12.90
CA LYS A 473 39.36 -18.63 11.63
C LYS A 473 40.39 -17.52 11.85
N GLU A 474 41.22 -17.27 10.83
CA GLU A 474 42.21 -16.19 10.88
C GLU A 474 41.53 -14.80 10.76
N ALA A 475 42.10 -13.79 11.42
CA ALA A 475 41.53 -12.44 11.46
C ALA A 475 41.48 -11.75 10.07
N ASP A 476 42.32 -12.19 9.14
CA ASP A 476 42.36 -11.70 7.75
C ASP A 476 41.22 -12.28 6.88
N GLU A 477 40.58 -13.37 7.31
CA GLU A 477 39.39 -13.94 6.64
C GLU A 477 38.08 -13.26 7.07
N LEU A 478 38.15 -12.31 8.00
CA LEU A 478 37.01 -11.59 8.58
C LEU A 478 36.67 -10.33 7.80
N ASP A 479 36.41 -10.49 6.51
CA ASP A 479 35.96 -9.40 5.65
C ASP A 479 34.58 -9.72 5.04
N GLY A 480 33.87 -8.66 4.65
CA GLY A 480 32.57 -8.77 4.00
C GLY A 480 31.51 -9.44 4.87
N PHE A 481 30.88 -10.50 4.35
CA PHE A 481 29.73 -11.18 4.96
C PHE A 481 30.04 -11.74 6.36
N MET A 482 31.29 -12.17 6.59
CA MET A 482 31.68 -12.72 7.89
C MET A 482 31.61 -11.69 9.03
N CYS A 483 31.85 -10.40 8.76
CA CYS A 483 31.65 -9.35 9.77
C CYS A 483 30.18 -9.24 10.19
N LEU A 484 29.25 -9.42 9.27
CA LEU A 484 27.81 -9.42 9.56
C LEU A 484 27.43 -10.63 10.43
N VAL A 485 27.99 -11.80 10.14
CA VAL A 485 27.83 -13.00 10.99
C VAL A 485 28.36 -12.73 12.40
N TYR A 486 29.57 -12.17 12.53
CA TYR A 486 30.15 -11.83 13.84
C TYR A 486 29.26 -10.87 14.62
N ARG A 487 28.74 -9.83 13.96
CA ARG A 487 27.81 -8.88 14.56
C ARG A 487 26.57 -9.58 15.13
N THR A 488 25.86 -10.34 14.29
CA THR A 488 24.61 -11.02 14.70
C THR A 488 24.82 -12.09 15.78
N VAL A 489 25.91 -12.86 15.70
CA VAL A 489 26.29 -13.84 16.73
C VAL A 489 26.63 -13.13 18.04
N ALA A 490 27.36 -12.02 18.00
CA ALA A 490 27.67 -11.24 19.18
C ALA A 490 26.40 -10.66 19.82
N ASP A 491 25.47 -10.13 19.02
CA ASP A 491 24.18 -9.63 19.52
C ASP A 491 23.42 -10.72 20.29
N VAL A 492 23.34 -11.94 19.73
CA VAL A 492 22.77 -13.11 20.41
C VAL A 492 23.54 -13.43 21.70
N ILE A 493 24.87 -13.51 21.66
CA ILE A 493 25.64 -13.83 22.88
C ILE A 493 25.41 -12.78 23.97
N GLY A 494 25.33 -11.51 23.61
CA GLY A 494 25.02 -10.44 24.53
C GLY A 494 23.59 -10.51 25.08
N SER A 495 22.61 -10.89 24.27
CA SER A 495 21.22 -11.02 24.72
C SER A 495 21.01 -12.24 25.61
N TYR A 496 21.71 -13.34 25.37
CA TYR A 496 21.63 -14.59 26.15
C TYR A 496 22.80 -14.80 27.12
N SER A 497 23.51 -13.74 27.49
CA SER A 497 24.73 -13.79 28.32
C SER A 497 24.55 -14.58 29.62
N LYS A 498 23.40 -14.41 30.28
CA LYS A 498 23.02 -15.16 31.50
C LYS A 498 22.94 -16.67 31.31
N TRP A 499 22.52 -17.13 30.14
CA TRP A 499 22.42 -18.57 29.86
C TRP A 499 23.78 -19.12 29.37
N ILE A 500 24.50 -18.31 28.60
CA ILE A 500 25.80 -18.67 28.05
C ILE A 500 26.86 -18.78 29.16
N SER A 501 26.77 -17.99 30.23
CA SER A 501 27.69 -18.07 31.37
C SER A 501 27.68 -19.43 32.09
N PHE A 502 26.63 -20.25 31.91
CA PHE A 502 26.59 -21.62 32.42
C PHE A 502 27.43 -22.60 31.58
N PHE A 503 27.73 -22.28 30.31
CA PHE A 503 28.55 -23.11 29.41
C PHE A 503 30.04 -22.77 29.57
N GLN A 504 30.59 -23.20 30.71
CA GLN A 504 31.92 -22.80 31.21
C GLN A 504 33.11 -23.34 30.40
N THR A 505 32.92 -24.30 29.49
CA THR A 505 34.03 -25.02 28.84
C THR A 505 34.69 -24.27 27.67
N ASN A 506 34.14 -23.13 27.22
CA ASN A 506 34.55 -22.45 25.98
C ASN A 506 34.89 -20.95 26.16
N THR A 507 35.20 -20.49 27.38
CA THR A 507 35.47 -19.06 27.68
C THR A 507 36.58 -18.47 26.80
N ARG A 508 37.67 -19.20 26.60
CA ARG A 508 38.78 -18.77 25.73
C ARG A 508 38.32 -18.51 24.28
N SER A 509 37.54 -19.43 23.71
CA SER A 509 37.01 -19.30 22.36
C SER A 509 36.06 -18.11 22.23
N LEU A 510 35.25 -17.85 23.25
CA LEU A 510 34.40 -16.65 23.33
C LEU A 510 35.22 -15.35 23.36
N LEU A 511 36.27 -15.30 24.19
CA LEU A 511 37.14 -14.13 24.28
C LEU A 511 37.86 -13.87 22.96
N LEU A 512 38.41 -14.91 22.31
CA LEU A 512 39.02 -14.79 20.98
C LEU A 512 38.02 -14.34 19.91
N PHE A 513 36.79 -14.87 19.95
CA PHE A 513 35.72 -14.43 19.06
C PHE A 513 35.43 -12.93 19.21
N PHE A 514 35.28 -12.43 20.44
CA PHE A 514 35.08 -11.00 20.70
C PHE A 514 36.28 -10.17 20.27
N ALA A 515 37.49 -10.63 20.58
CA ALA A 515 38.74 -9.98 20.25
C ALA A 515 38.85 -9.73 18.74
N PHE A 516 38.60 -10.76 17.93
CA PHE A 516 38.60 -10.64 16.48
C PHE A 516 37.47 -9.75 15.96
N GLY A 517 36.26 -9.89 16.50
CA GLY A 517 35.12 -9.07 16.07
C GLY A 517 35.25 -7.58 16.40
N ILE A 518 35.90 -7.23 17.52
CA ILE A 518 36.14 -5.84 17.95
C ILE A 518 37.10 -5.12 17.00
N SER A 519 38.08 -5.84 16.45
CA SER A 519 39.05 -5.29 15.49
C SER A 519 38.44 -4.85 14.15
N LYS A 520 37.19 -5.24 13.86
CA LYS A 520 36.49 -4.93 12.61
C LYS A 520 35.36 -3.92 12.86
N PRO A 521 35.27 -2.83 12.08
CA PRO A 521 34.36 -1.71 12.37
C PRO A 521 32.87 -2.09 12.37
N MET A 522 32.46 -3.03 11.52
CA MET A 522 31.05 -3.46 11.38
C MET A 522 30.53 -4.27 12.56
N SER A 523 31.39 -5.08 13.19
CA SER A 523 31.04 -5.94 14.34
C SER A 523 31.45 -5.34 15.69
N SER A 524 32.27 -4.29 15.69
CA SER A 524 32.92 -3.77 16.88
C SER A 524 31.96 -3.42 18.02
N ASN A 525 30.91 -2.64 17.73
CA ASN A 525 29.93 -2.22 18.73
C ASN A 525 29.18 -3.41 19.35
N SER A 526 28.71 -4.34 18.53
CA SER A 526 28.00 -5.54 18.99
C SER A 526 28.90 -6.45 19.83
N CYS A 527 30.11 -6.72 19.37
CA CYS A 527 31.09 -7.53 20.10
C CYS A 527 31.50 -6.89 21.43
N ALA A 528 31.75 -5.57 21.47
CA ALA A 528 32.09 -4.86 22.70
C ALA A 528 30.92 -4.86 23.71
N SER A 529 29.70 -4.63 23.25
CA SER A 529 28.50 -4.68 24.11
C SER A 529 28.25 -6.09 24.65
N ALA A 530 28.42 -7.11 23.81
CA ALA A 530 28.27 -8.51 24.20
C ALA A 530 29.33 -8.96 25.20
N LEU A 531 30.60 -8.57 24.98
CA LEU A 531 31.69 -8.80 25.93
C LEU A 531 31.38 -8.18 27.28
N ARG A 532 30.93 -6.91 27.31
CA ARG A 532 30.54 -6.24 28.56
C ARG A 532 29.46 -7.02 29.31
N LYS A 533 28.35 -7.38 28.65
CA LYS A 533 27.26 -8.15 29.26
C LYS A 533 27.72 -9.52 29.76
N PHE A 534 28.54 -10.21 28.98
CA PHE A 534 29.12 -11.49 29.39
C PHE A 534 29.99 -11.34 30.64
N CYS A 535 30.85 -10.31 30.71
CA CYS A 535 31.67 -10.05 31.89
C CYS A 535 30.83 -9.69 33.14
N GLU A 536 29.73 -8.94 32.96
CA GLU A 536 28.78 -8.63 34.05
C GLU A 536 28.14 -9.91 34.62
N ASP A 537 27.73 -10.83 33.74
CA ASP A 537 27.03 -12.07 34.14
C ASP A 537 27.97 -13.23 34.54
N ALA A 538 29.22 -13.25 34.09
CA ALA A 538 30.21 -14.32 34.32
C ALA A 538 31.28 -13.98 35.37
N SER A 539 31.04 -12.98 36.21
CA SER A 539 32.03 -12.34 37.12
C SER A 539 32.84 -13.27 38.05
N THR A 540 32.43 -14.52 38.26
CA THR A 540 33.19 -15.50 39.08
C THR A 540 34.20 -16.34 38.29
N LEU A 541 34.23 -16.28 36.95
CA LEU A 541 34.90 -17.25 36.08
C LEU A 541 36.15 -16.72 35.35
N ILE A 542 36.35 -15.40 35.24
CA ILE A 542 37.42 -14.78 34.41
C ILE A 542 38.77 -14.66 35.16
N HIS A 543 39.06 -15.57 36.08
CA HIS A 543 40.28 -15.49 36.89
C HIS A 543 41.44 -16.36 36.38
N GLU A 544 41.30 -17.05 35.26
CA GLU A 544 42.43 -17.77 34.65
C GLU A 544 43.43 -16.80 33.98
N PRO A 545 44.74 -16.96 34.22
CA PRO A 545 45.76 -16.03 33.73
C PRO A 545 45.83 -15.93 32.20
N SER A 546 45.50 -16.99 31.48
CA SER A 546 45.43 -16.99 30.01
C SER A 546 44.25 -16.21 29.42
N ASP A 547 43.18 -16.03 30.19
CA ASP A 547 42.01 -15.23 29.78
C ASP A 547 42.24 -13.74 30.05
N LEU A 548 42.99 -13.43 31.11
CA LEU A 548 43.46 -12.08 31.44
C LEU A 548 44.35 -11.50 30.34
N GLU A 549 45.25 -12.30 29.74
CA GLU A 549 46.08 -11.87 28.62
C GLU A 549 45.26 -11.45 27.38
N ILE A 550 44.18 -12.20 27.07
CA ILE A 550 43.29 -11.86 25.95
C ILE A 550 42.50 -10.57 26.25
N LEU A 551 42.04 -10.38 27.49
CA LEU A 551 41.35 -9.16 27.90
C LEU A 551 42.25 -7.92 27.86
N ILE A 552 43.53 -8.06 28.21
CA ILE A 552 44.53 -6.99 28.08
C ILE A 552 44.71 -6.62 26.61
N TRP A 553 44.86 -7.62 25.73
CA TRP A 553 44.96 -7.40 24.28
C TRP A 553 43.72 -6.67 23.72
N ILE A 554 42.52 -7.08 24.13
CA ILE A 554 41.28 -6.38 23.74
C ILE A 554 41.30 -4.92 24.21
N GLY A 555 41.75 -4.66 25.45
CA GLY A 555 41.89 -3.31 25.99
C GLY A 555 42.84 -2.43 25.18
N GLU A 556 43.96 -2.98 24.71
CA GLU A 556 44.93 -2.28 23.86
C GLU A 556 44.43 -2.03 22.43
N VAL A 557 43.54 -2.88 21.90
CA VAL A 557 42.93 -2.70 20.56
C VAL A 557 41.83 -1.65 20.55
N ILE A 558 41.16 -1.43 21.69
CA ILE A 558 40.07 -0.45 21.85
C ILE A 558 40.60 0.96 22.18
N SER A 559 41.77 1.07 22.82
CA SER A 559 42.45 2.33 23.16
C SER A 559 43.13 2.98 21.96
#